data_AF-A0A7Y7H9J1-F1
#
_entry.id   AF-A0A7Y7H9J1-F1
#
_cell.length_a   1.000
_cell.length_b   1.000
_cell.length_c   1.000
_cell.angle_alpha   90.00
_cell.angle_beta   90.00
_cell.angle_gamma   90.00
#
_symmetry.space_group_name_H-M   'P 1'
#
loop_
_entity.id
_entity.type
_entity.pdbx_description
1 polymer ?
#
loop_
_entity_poly.entity_id
_entity_poly.type
_entity_poly.pdbx_seq_one_letter_code
_entity_poly.pdbx_strand_id
1 'polypeptide(L)'
;MKELRSILRIKKFTGDPAKYAVLQKFWAGLIKELTGTEPVPYVDNVYANGQEILDGNPILTTVFKDQKALRIIQLEKDPEEPIFAAWTGDIKLQNTALEELVVSLQLRPDTYTEVRNLTKLYVTGALTASILQGVNEKYEANWNLEKLGHAVHQSNYEQLFNEFLQVNIDTLQSGHIDLAAFKRFDQYYSRISWQHIMFTKQSPLKKTYISFSKNITDIHDLISIHQTVDLRRVKSGQRYLRLLSSTWTPKQYITKLHNYSQRAEEEFDYLKEHVPEVQE
;
A
#
# COMPACT_ATOMS: atom_id res chain seq x y z
N MET A 1 -25.54 3.26 9.32
CA MET A 1 -24.43 3.21 10.31
C MET A 1 -24.31 1.90 11.09
N LYS A 2 -25.36 1.39 11.76
CA LYS A 2 -25.28 0.10 12.48
C LYS A 2 -24.92 -1.07 11.57
N GLU A 3 -25.51 -1.12 10.38
CA GLU A 3 -25.25 -2.15 9.37
C GLU A 3 -23.80 -2.12 8.85
N LEU A 4 -23.28 -0.96 8.48
CA LEU A 4 -21.87 -0.82 8.07
C LEU A 4 -20.90 -1.39 9.12
N ARG A 5 -21.15 -1.14 10.42
CA ARG A 5 -20.29 -1.70 11.48
C ARG A 5 -20.31 -3.23 11.54
N SER A 6 -21.45 -3.88 11.29
CA SER A 6 -21.48 -5.35 11.21
C SER A 6 -20.77 -5.87 9.97
N ILE A 7 -20.93 -5.19 8.83
CA ILE A 7 -20.28 -5.57 7.58
C ILE A 7 -18.75 -5.43 7.68
N LEU A 8 -18.25 -4.36 8.29
CA LEU A 8 -16.81 -4.13 8.49
C LEU A 8 -16.11 -5.20 9.34
N ARG A 9 -16.85 -6.06 10.05
CA ARG A 9 -16.30 -7.21 10.79
C ARG A 9 -16.00 -8.42 9.89
N ILE A 10 -16.50 -8.42 8.66
CA ILE A 10 -16.22 -9.44 7.66
C ILE A 10 -14.83 -9.18 7.09
N LYS A 11 -13.80 -9.85 7.62
CA LYS A 11 -12.40 -9.70 7.16
C LYS A 11 -12.09 -10.54 5.92
N LYS A 12 -12.58 -11.78 5.91
CA LYS A 12 -12.42 -12.75 4.81
C LYS A 12 -13.78 -13.24 4.36
N PHE A 13 -14.05 -13.13 3.07
CA PHE A 13 -15.32 -13.50 2.46
C PHE A 13 -15.15 -14.28 1.15
N THR A 14 -13.94 -14.29 0.59
CA THR A 14 -13.66 -15.07 -0.62
C THR A 14 -13.82 -16.56 -0.34
N GLY A 15 -14.51 -17.25 -1.25
CA GLY A 15 -14.86 -18.66 -1.07
C GLY A 15 -15.86 -18.98 0.05
N ASP A 16 -16.45 -17.98 0.72
CA ASP A 16 -17.49 -18.15 1.75
C ASP A 16 -18.83 -17.63 1.22
N PRO A 17 -19.72 -18.50 0.72
CA PRO A 17 -20.99 -18.09 0.09
C PRO A 17 -21.88 -17.25 1.01
N ALA A 18 -21.89 -17.55 2.31
CA ALA A 18 -22.75 -16.85 3.27
C ALA A 18 -22.30 -15.40 3.48
N LYS A 19 -20.98 -15.18 3.64
CA LYS A 19 -20.43 -13.82 3.76
C LYS A 19 -20.52 -13.05 2.46
N TYR A 20 -20.29 -13.73 1.33
CA TYR A 20 -20.42 -13.14 0.00
C TYR A 20 -21.84 -12.61 -0.25
N ALA A 21 -22.86 -13.41 0.04
CA ALA A 21 -24.26 -13.02 -0.10
C ALA A 21 -24.65 -11.82 0.79
N VAL A 22 -24.11 -11.76 2.02
CA VAL A 22 -24.30 -10.61 2.92
C VAL A 22 -23.72 -9.33 2.30
N LEU A 23 -22.54 -9.40 1.69
CA LEU A 23 -21.89 -8.27 1.02
C LEU A 23 -22.63 -7.85 -0.25
N GLN A 24 -23.07 -8.80 -1.08
CA GLN A 24 -23.92 -8.53 -2.25
C GLN A 24 -25.18 -7.76 -1.84
N LYS A 25 -25.88 -8.24 -0.81
CA LYS A 25 -27.10 -7.61 -0.30
C LYS A 25 -26.83 -6.21 0.24
N PHE A 26 -25.72 -6.02 0.95
CA PHE A 26 -25.30 -4.73 1.48
C PHE A 26 -25.11 -3.70 0.36
N TRP A 27 -24.35 -4.05 -0.68
CA TRP A 27 -24.12 -3.16 -1.82
C TRP A 27 -25.39 -2.94 -2.65
N ALA A 28 -26.18 -3.98 -2.90
CA ALA A 28 -27.46 -3.86 -3.58
C ALA A 28 -28.41 -2.90 -2.84
N GLY A 29 -28.45 -2.98 -1.50
CA GLY A 29 -29.21 -2.07 -0.65
C GLY A 29 -28.78 -0.61 -0.79
N LEU A 30 -27.46 -0.34 -0.83
CA LEU A 30 -26.94 1.01 -1.09
C LEU A 30 -27.39 1.53 -2.46
N ILE A 31 -27.27 0.73 -3.51
CA ILE A 31 -27.68 1.15 -4.86
C ILE A 31 -29.17 1.43 -4.93
N LYS A 32 -30.00 0.58 -4.31
CA LYS A 32 -31.43 0.82 -4.22
C LYS A 32 -31.75 2.10 -3.44
N GLU A 33 -31.05 2.38 -2.34
CA GLU A 33 -31.19 3.64 -1.59
C GLU A 33 -30.91 4.86 -2.49
N LEU A 34 -29.83 4.80 -3.28
CA LEU A 34 -29.39 5.93 -4.09
C LEU A 34 -30.23 6.17 -5.35
N THR A 35 -30.75 5.10 -5.95
CA THR A 35 -31.42 5.15 -7.27
C THR A 35 -32.93 4.98 -7.19
N GLY A 36 -33.44 4.43 -6.09
CA GLY A 36 -34.84 4.04 -5.94
C GLY A 36 -35.25 2.78 -6.72
N THR A 37 -34.30 2.13 -7.42
CA THR A 37 -34.55 0.94 -8.24
C THR A 37 -33.76 -0.26 -7.78
N GLU A 38 -34.31 -1.45 -7.94
CA GLU A 38 -33.55 -2.69 -7.69
C GLU A 38 -32.38 -2.80 -8.67
N PRO A 39 -31.19 -3.18 -8.20
CA PRO A 39 -30.05 -3.41 -9.08
C PRO A 39 -30.33 -4.54 -10.07
N VAL A 40 -30.12 -4.28 -11.36
CA VAL A 40 -30.23 -5.29 -12.42
C VAL A 40 -28.83 -5.76 -12.84
N PRO A 41 -28.39 -6.98 -12.48
CA PRO A 41 -27.06 -7.47 -12.85
C PRO A 41 -26.92 -7.65 -14.36
N TYR A 42 -25.70 -7.49 -14.88
CA TYR A 42 -25.38 -7.70 -16.30
C TYR A 42 -24.18 -8.61 -16.55
N VAL A 43 -23.53 -9.09 -15.50
CA VAL A 43 -22.46 -10.09 -15.58
C VAL A 43 -22.89 -11.30 -14.78
N ASP A 44 -22.86 -12.48 -15.41
CA ASP A 44 -23.03 -13.74 -14.71
C ASP A 44 -21.73 -14.09 -13.99
N ASN A 45 -21.80 -14.23 -12.66
CA ASN A 45 -20.63 -14.51 -11.83
C ASN A 45 -20.47 -16.03 -11.60
N VAL A 46 -20.51 -16.80 -12.67
CA VAL A 46 -20.56 -18.27 -12.64
C VAL A 46 -19.60 -18.83 -13.70
N TYR A 47 -18.79 -19.81 -13.32
CA TYR A 47 -17.94 -20.57 -14.24
C TYR A 47 -18.77 -21.42 -15.22
N ALA A 48 -18.15 -21.87 -16.31
CA ALA A 48 -18.79 -22.75 -17.28
C ALA A 48 -19.30 -24.08 -16.70
N ASN A 49 -18.79 -24.50 -15.53
CA ASN A 49 -19.26 -25.69 -14.81
C ASN A 49 -20.42 -25.41 -13.84
N GLY A 50 -20.97 -24.19 -13.82
CA GLY A 50 -22.06 -23.79 -12.93
C GLY A 50 -21.63 -23.38 -11.51
N GLN A 51 -20.34 -23.41 -11.19
CA GLN A 51 -19.85 -22.95 -9.88
C GLN A 51 -19.79 -21.42 -9.83
N GLU A 52 -20.29 -20.84 -8.74
CA GLU A 52 -20.23 -19.39 -8.51
C GLU A 52 -18.77 -18.93 -8.27
N ILE A 53 -18.43 -17.77 -8.81
CA ILE A 53 -17.14 -17.11 -8.62
C ILE A 53 -17.24 -16.23 -7.37
N LEU A 54 -16.51 -16.57 -6.31
CA LEU A 54 -16.60 -15.89 -5.01
C LEU A 54 -15.29 -15.17 -4.67
N ASP A 55 -14.77 -14.37 -5.59
CA ASP A 55 -13.48 -13.67 -5.46
C ASP A 55 -13.62 -12.15 -5.21
N GLY A 56 -14.83 -11.62 -5.29
CA GLY A 56 -15.13 -10.20 -5.11
C GLY A 56 -15.05 -9.37 -6.39
N ASN A 57 -14.77 -9.99 -7.54
CA ASN A 57 -14.71 -9.36 -8.85
C ASN A 57 -15.71 -9.98 -9.84
N PRO A 58 -16.96 -9.49 -9.88
CA PRO A 58 -17.52 -8.38 -9.09
C PRO A 58 -18.30 -8.84 -7.85
N ILE A 59 -18.32 -8.00 -6.80
CA ILE A 59 -19.26 -8.15 -5.67
C ILE A 59 -20.65 -7.62 -6.04
N LEU A 60 -20.73 -6.66 -6.96
CA LEU A 60 -22.00 -6.14 -7.50
C LEU A 60 -21.79 -5.68 -8.95
N THR A 61 -22.74 -6.01 -9.81
CA THR A 61 -22.93 -5.32 -11.10
C THR A 61 -24.35 -4.81 -11.20
N THR A 62 -24.53 -3.66 -11.84
CA THR A 62 -25.86 -3.15 -12.13
C THR A 62 -25.89 -2.24 -13.35
N VAL A 63 -26.97 -2.32 -14.13
CA VAL A 63 -27.28 -1.36 -15.20
C VAL A 63 -28.32 -0.36 -14.70
N PHE A 64 -28.08 0.91 -14.97
CA PHE A 64 -29.01 2.00 -14.73
C PHE A 64 -29.74 2.39 -16.02
N LYS A 65 -30.67 3.33 -15.90
CA LYS A 65 -31.21 4.02 -17.08
C LYS A 65 -30.08 4.80 -17.80
N ASP A 66 -30.33 5.18 -19.05
CA ASP A 66 -29.44 6.04 -19.85
C ASP A 66 -28.08 5.41 -20.21
N GLN A 67 -28.04 4.10 -20.45
CA GLN A 67 -26.84 3.39 -20.91
C GLN A 67 -25.64 3.47 -19.96
N LYS A 68 -25.90 3.56 -18.65
CA LYS A 68 -24.87 3.55 -17.60
C LYS A 68 -24.84 2.22 -16.86
N ALA A 69 -23.66 1.77 -16.48
CA ALA A 69 -23.43 0.58 -15.68
C ALA A 69 -22.51 0.89 -14.48
N LEU A 70 -22.67 0.16 -13.39
CA LEU A 70 -21.79 0.20 -12.24
C LEU A 70 -21.30 -1.20 -11.92
N ARG A 71 -19.99 -1.32 -11.72
CA ARG A 71 -19.33 -2.50 -11.17
C ARG A 71 -18.64 -2.14 -9.87
N ILE A 72 -18.94 -2.88 -8.81
CA ILE A 72 -18.18 -2.83 -7.56
C ILE A 72 -17.34 -4.10 -7.48
N ILE A 73 -16.03 -3.91 -7.34
CA ILE A 73 -15.05 -4.93 -7.00
C ILE A 73 -14.68 -4.69 -5.55
N GLN A 74 -14.87 -5.69 -4.70
CA GLN A 74 -14.44 -5.61 -3.31
C GLN A 74 -13.28 -6.57 -3.10
N LEU A 75 -12.16 -6.06 -2.61
CA LEU A 75 -11.00 -6.85 -2.21
C LEU A 75 -11.09 -7.16 -0.71
N GLU A 76 -10.47 -8.26 -0.29
CA GLU A 76 -10.17 -8.49 1.12
C GLU A 76 -9.16 -7.45 1.62
N LYS A 77 -9.08 -7.28 2.93
CA LYS A 77 -8.11 -6.36 3.51
C LYS A 77 -6.70 -6.89 3.29
N ASP A 78 -5.91 -6.17 2.50
CA ASP A 78 -4.52 -6.47 2.22
C ASP A 78 -3.72 -5.16 2.12
N PRO A 79 -2.72 -4.93 3.00
CA PRO A 79 -1.90 -3.71 2.95
C PRO A 79 -1.05 -3.61 1.67
N GLU A 80 -0.82 -4.73 0.98
CA GLU A 80 -0.04 -4.76 -0.25
C GLU A 80 -0.86 -4.44 -1.50
N GLU A 81 -2.19 -4.36 -1.39
CA GLU A 81 -3.13 -4.02 -2.47
C GLU A 81 -3.72 -2.62 -2.29
N PRO A 82 -4.07 -1.91 -3.37
CA PRO A 82 -4.71 -0.60 -3.29
C PRO A 82 -5.98 -0.61 -2.44
N ILE A 83 -6.16 0.45 -1.63
CA ILE A 83 -7.36 0.62 -0.80
C ILE A 83 -8.59 0.96 -1.65
N PHE A 84 -8.39 1.74 -2.71
CA PHE A 84 -9.45 2.23 -3.56
C PHE A 84 -8.90 2.63 -4.93
N ALA A 85 -9.64 2.30 -5.98
CA ALA A 85 -9.43 2.80 -7.32
C ALA A 85 -10.78 2.84 -8.04
N ALA A 86 -11.00 3.85 -8.89
CA ALA A 86 -12.20 3.94 -9.71
C ALA A 86 -11.88 4.48 -11.10
N TRP A 87 -12.57 3.97 -12.12
CA TRP A 87 -12.40 4.43 -13.50
C TRP A 87 -13.71 4.29 -14.27
N THR A 88 -13.85 5.05 -15.35
CA THR A 88 -14.93 4.85 -16.32
C THR A 88 -14.40 4.18 -17.58
N GLY A 89 -15.25 3.41 -18.26
CA GLY A 89 -14.90 2.80 -19.55
C GLY A 89 -16.13 2.37 -20.32
N ASP A 90 -16.00 2.21 -21.64
CA ASP A 90 -17.09 1.75 -22.49
C ASP A 90 -17.12 0.21 -22.54
N ILE A 91 -18.30 -0.37 -22.32
CA ILE A 91 -18.58 -1.79 -22.49
C ILE A 91 -19.66 -2.01 -23.55
N LYS A 92 -19.72 -3.23 -24.11
CA LYS A 92 -20.81 -3.63 -25.01
C LYS A 92 -21.61 -4.76 -24.39
N LEU A 93 -22.89 -4.52 -24.13
CA LEU A 93 -23.84 -5.51 -23.63
C LEU A 93 -24.93 -5.75 -24.69
N GLN A 94 -24.98 -6.96 -25.27
CA GLN A 94 -25.99 -7.33 -26.27
C GLN A 94 -26.13 -6.30 -27.43
N ASN A 95 -24.99 -5.88 -28.00
CA ASN A 95 -24.89 -4.84 -29.03
C ASN A 95 -25.25 -3.41 -28.60
N THR A 96 -25.54 -3.18 -27.32
CA THR A 96 -25.72 -1.83 -26.76
C THR A 96 -24.41 -1.37 -26.14
N ALA A 97 -23.91 -0.20 -26.54
CA ALA A 97 -22.79 0.43 -25.86
C ALA A 97 -23.27 1.02 -24.53
N LEU A 98 -22.51 0.81 -23.47
CA LEU A 98 -22.78 1.36 -22.14
C LEU A 98 -21.50 2.00 -21.63
N GLU A 99 -21.61 3.14 -20.94
CA GLU A 99 -20.54 3.64 -20.09
C GLU A 99 -20.61 2.86 -18.76
N GLU A 100 -19.49 2.36 -18.27
CA GLU A 100 -19.37 1.65 -17.00
C GLU A 100 -18.50 2.46 -16.04
N LEU A 101 -19.00 2.75 -14.84
CA LEU A 101 -18.17 3.12 -13.69
C LEU A 101 -17.74 1.84 -12.98
N VAL A 102 -16.44 1.62 -12.86
CA VAL A 102 -15.86 0.55 -12.05
C VAL A 102 -15.27 1.15 -10.78
N VAL A 103 -15.59 0.55 -9.64
CA VAL A 103 -15.04 0.92 -8.33
C VAL A 103 -14.44 -0.32 -7.69
N SER A 104 -13.13 -0.34 -7.51
CA SER A 104 -12.38 -1.34 -6.78
C SER A 104 -12.03 -0.81 -5.39
N LEU A 105 -12.33 -1.55 -4.33
CA LEU A 105 -12.00 -1.09 -2.98
C LEU A 105 -11.76 -2.21 -1.97
N GLN A 106 -11.06 -1.87 -0.90
CA GLN A 106 -11.14 -2.56 0.39
C GLN A 106 -12.18 -1.85 1.26
N LEU A 107 -13.16 -2.59 1.78
CA LEU A 107 -14.28 -1.99 2.51
C LEU A 107 -13.86 -1.39 3.86
N ARG A 108 -14.08 -0.07 3.99
CA ARG A 108 -13.76 0.79 5.13
C ARG A 108 -14.83 1.90 5.25
N PRO A 109 -14.95 2.58 6.42
CA PRO A 109 -15.94 3.66 6.57
C PRO A 109 -15.81 4.79 5.55
N ASP A 110 -14.57 5.17 5.25
CA ASP A 110 -14.22 6.22 4.29
C ASP A 110 -14.42 5.74 2.85
N THR A 111 -13.93 4.56 2.48
CA THR A 111 -14.13 4.02 1.12
C THR A 111 -15.61 3.81 0.82
N TYR A 112 -16.41 3.32 1.78
CA TYR A 112 -17.88 3.25 1.65
C TYR A 112 -18.51 4.61 1.34
N THR A 113 -18.11 5.65 2.08
CA THR A 113 -18.59 7.02 1.87
C THR A 113 -18.23 7.50 0.47
N GLU A 114 -17.03 7.17 0.00
CA GLU A 114 -16.57 7.50 -1.34
C GLU A 114 -17.36 6.78 -2.43
N VAL A 115 -17.59 5.46 -2.32
CA VAL A 115 -18.44 4.71 -3.26
C VAL A 115 -19.83 5.34 -3.37
N ARG A 116 -20.43 5.68 -2.23
CA ARG A 116 -21.75 6.32 -2.17
C ARG A 116 -21.77 7.64 -2.92
N ASN A 117 -20.75 8.49 -2.71
CA ASN A 117 -20.65 9.79 -3.37
C ASN A 117 -20.39 9.67 -4.86
N LEU A 118 -19.42 8.84 -5.27
CA LEU A 118 -19.12 8.61 -6.69
C LEU A 118 -20.33 8.03 -7.44
N THR A 119 -21.00 7.03 -6.87
CA THR A 119 -22.21 6.45 -7.46
C THR A 119 -23.28 7.51 -7.65
N LYS A 120 -23.52 8.35 -6.64
CA LYS A 120 -24.50 9.43 -6.74
C LYS A 120 -24.15 10.39 -7.87
N LEU A 121 -22.91 10.88 -7.91
CA LEU A 121 -22.45 11.81 -8.96
C LEU A 121 -22.55 11.17 -10.35
N TYR A 122 -22.22 9.88 -10.46
CA TYR A 122 -22.25 9.14 -11.72
C TYR A 122 -23.67 9.00 -12.26
N VAL A 123 -24.60 8.55 -11.41
CA VAL A 123 -26.01 8.40 -11.78
C VAL A 123 -26.63 9.75 -12.17
N THR A 124 -26.28 10.84 -11.48
CA THR A 124 -26.79 12.18 -11.82
C THR A 124 -26.06 12.86 -12.99
N GLY A 125 -25.02 12.24 -13.57
CA GLY A 125 -24.20 12.83 -14.64
C GLY A 125 -23.31 13.99 -14.19
N ALA A 126 -23.09 14.14 -12.88
CA ALA A 126 -22.24 15.17 -12.30
C ALA A 126 -20.79 14.69 -12.08
N LEU A 127 -20.52 13.39 -12.26
CA LEU A 127 -19.16 12.86 -12.18
C LEU A 127 -18.34 13.32 -13.39
N THR A 128 -17.21 13.95 -13.12
CA THR A 128 -16.24 14.36 -14.14
C THR A 128 -14.94 13.58 -13.98
N ALA A 129 -14.14 13.51 -15.04
CA ALA A 129 -12.82 12.88 -14.99
C ALA A 129 -11.91 13.49 -13.90
N SER A 130 -12.00 14.81 -13.68
CA SER A 130 -11.21 15.49 -12.63
C SER A 130 -11.62 15.07 -11.21
N ILE A 131 -12.91 14.89 -10.96
CA ILE A 131 -13.39 14.38 -9.66
C ILE A 131 -12.87 12.95 -9.45
N LEU A 132 -13.01 12.10 -10.47
CA LEU A 132 -12.57 10.71 -10.40
C LEU A 132 -11.06 10.59 -10.15
N GLN A 133 -10.26 11.37 -10.89
CA GLN A 133 -8.82 11.47 -10.69
C GLN A 133 -8.48 11.95 -9.28
N GLY A 134 -9.14 13.00 -8.79
CA GLY A 134 -8.89 13.54 -7.45
C GLY A 134 -9.17 12.53 -6.32
N VAL A 135 -10.19 11.69 -6.49
CA VAL A 135 -10.50 10.59 -5.56
C VAL A 135 -9.43 9.50 -5.62
N ASN A 136 -9.03 9.07 -6.81
CA ASN A 136 -7.96 8.07 -6.95
C ASN A 136 -6.66 8.56 -6.32
N GLU A 137 -6.25 9.80 -6.60
CA GLU A 137 -5.03 10.40 -6.03
C GLU A 137 -5.09 10.48 -4.50
N LYS A 138 -6.26 10.78 -3.92
CA LYS A 138 -6.47 10.80 -2.47
C LYS A 138 -6.18 9.43 -1.86
N TYR A 139 -6.73 8.36 -2.44
CA TYR A 139 -6.59 7.02 -1.88
C TYR A 139 -5.26 6.35 -2.22
N GLU A 140 -4.66 6.65 -3.36
CA GLU A 140 -3.29 6.26 -3.68
C GLU A 140 -2.31 6.82 -2.64
N ALA A 141 -2.46 8.09 -2.26
CA ALA A 141 -1.64 8.70 -1.21
C ALA A 141 -1.82 7.99 0.16
N ASN A 142 -3.06 7.72 0.56
CA ASN A 142 -3.34 7.02 1.83
C ASN A 142 -2.78 5.59 1.83
N TRP A 143 -2.97 4.86 0.73
CA TRP A 143 -2.46 3.50 0.60
C TRP A 143 -0.93 3.44 0.67
N ASN A 144 -0.24 4.36 0.01
CA ASN A 144 1.22 4.43 0.09
C ASN A 144 1.71 4.68 1.52
N LEU A 145 0.98 5.47 2.33
CA LEU A 145 1.30 5.70 3.74
C LEU A 145 1.05 4.45 4.60
N GLU A 146 -0.06 3.75 4.39
CA GLU A 146 -0.36 2.49 5.11
C GLU A 146 0.66 1.39 4.80
N LYS A 147 1.00 1.25 3.52
CA LYS A 147 2.00 0.28 3.06
C LYS A 147 3.34 0.51 3.73
N LEU A 148 3.72 1.78 3.90
CA LEU A 148 4.91 2.15 4.65
C LEU A 148 4.80 1.76 6.12
N GLY A 149 3.70 2.11 6.79
CA GLY A 149 3.47 1.76 8.19
C GLY A 149 3.62 0.25 8.43
N HIS A 150 2.99 -0.53 7.57
CA HIS A 150 3.08 -1.98 7.60
C HIS A 150 4.51 -2.50 7.36
N ALA A 151 5.20 -1.99 6.33
CA ALA A 151 6.58 -2.37 6.03
C ALA A 151 7.53 -2.07 7.21
N VAL A 152 7.32 -0.94 7.89
CA VAL A 152 8.16 -0.59 9.03
C VAL A 152 7.83 -1.43 10.26
N HIS A 153 6.55 -1.62 10.59
CA HIS A 153 6.13 -2.45 11.73
C HIS A 153 6.70 -3.87 11.62
N GLN A 154 6.63 -4.49 10.43
CA GLN A 154 7.15 -5.83 10.21
C GLN A 154 8.68 -5.97 10.34
N SER A 155 9.43 -4.87 10.28
CA SER A 155 10.89 -4.88 10.13
C SER A 155 11.69 -4.72 11.42
N ASN A 156 11.03 -4.43 12.56
CA ASN A 156 11.70 -4.11 13.82
C ASN A 156 12.78 -3.02 13.64
N TYR A 157 12.40 -1.98 12.88
CA TYR A 157 13.26 -0.90 12.42
C TYR A 157 14.03 -0.22 13.55
N GLU A 158 13.36 0.16 14.62
CA GLU A 158 13.96 0.84 15.78
C GLU A 158 15.16 0.07 16.31
N GLN A 159 15.11 -1.27 16.34
CA GLN A 159 16.25 -2.07 16.74
C GLN A 159 17.44 -1.90 15.77
N LEU A 160 17.19 -1.88 14.45
CA LEU A 160 18.25 -1.73 13.44
C LEU A 160 18.96 -0.36 13.51
N PHE A 161 18.23 0.75 13.72
CA PHE A 161 18.86 2.08 13.85
C PHE A 161 19.65 2.18 15.13
N ASN A 162 19.10 1.68 16.23
CA ASN A 162 19.83 1.60 17.49
C ASN A 162 21.12 0.80 17.31
N GLU A 163 21.08 -0.37 16.67
CA GLU A 163 22.28 -1.17 16.36
C GLU A 163 23.33 -0.39 15.54
N PHE A 164 22.90 0.40 14.55
CA PHE A 164 23.80 1.22 13.74
C PHE A 164 24.38 2.43 14.48
N LEU A 165 23.59 3.08 15.33
CA LEU A 165 24.04 4.17 16.18
C LEU A 165 25.06 3.70 17.23
N GLN A 166 25.03 2.43 17.64
CA GLN A 166 26.04 1.85 18.53
C GLN A 166 27.39 1.56 17.84
N VAL A 167 27.48 1.58 16.50
CA VAL A 167 28.75 1.37 15.78
C VAL A 167 29.69 2.55 16.05
N ASN A 168 30.89 2.30 16.56
CA ASN A 168 31.86 3.35 16.89
C ASN A 168 33.26 3.01 16.36
N ILE A 169 34.21 3.94 16.54
CA ILE A 169 35.56 3.79 15.96
C ILE A 169 36.24 2.54 16.53
N ASP A 170 36.07 2.27 17.82
CA ASP A 170 36.70 1.16 18.50
C ASP A 170 36.12 -0.20 18.03
N THR A 171 34.81 -0.27 17.76
CA THR A 171 34.20 -1.50 17.19
C THR A 171 34.69 -1.78 15.78
N LEU A 172 34.85 -0.76 14.93
CA LEU A 172 35.45 -0.92 13.60
C LEU A 172 36.92 -1.30 13.67
N GLN A 173 37.71 -0.64 14.51
CA GLN A 173 39.15 -0.88 14.62
C GLN A 173 39.46 -2.25 15.24
N SER A 174 38.63 -2.71 16.17
CA SER A 174 38.80 -4.03 16.81
C SER A 174 38.37 -5.21 15.93
N GLY A 175 37.81 -4.98 14.75
CA GLY A 175 37.36 -6.07 13.88
C GLY A 175 35.92 -6.54 14.11
N HIS A 176 35.23 -5.98 15.11
CA HIS A 176 33.92 -6.43 15.58
C HIS A 176 32.80 -5.62 14.92
N ILE A 177 32.48 -5.98 13.67
CA ILE A 177 31.24 -5.54 13.02
C ILE A 177 30.18 -6.60 13.17
N ASP A 178 28.97 -6.19 13.56
CA ASP A 178 27.79 -7.04 13.50
C ASP A 178 27.32 -7.20 12.04
N LEU A 179 27.91 -8.18 11.35
CA LEU A 179 27.49 -8.54 10.00
C LEU A 179 26.07 -9.09 9.94
N ALA A 180 25.51 -9.60 11.06
CA ALA A 180 24.14 -10.06 11.08
C ALA A 180 23.19 -8.86 10.97
N ALA A 181 23.47 -7.76 11.67
CA ALA A 181 22.73 -6.50 11.53
C ALA A 181 22.76 -5.98 10.08
N PHE A 182 23.93 -5.96 9.44
CA PHE A 182 24.05 -5.49 8.06
C PHE A 182 23.26 -6.38 7.07
N LYS A 183 23.26 -7.70 7.28
CA LYS A 183 22.48 -8.64 6.46
C LYS A 183 20.98 -8.49 6.68
N ARG A 184 20.53 -8.25 7.93
CA ARG A 184 19.12 -7.94 8.20
C ARG A 184 18.70 -6.66 7.49
N PHE A 185 19.55 -5.63 7.52
CA PHE A 185 19.27 -4.38 6.81
C PHE A 185 19.26 -4.54 5.29
N ASP A 186 20.14 -5.35 4.70
CA ASP A 186 20.12 -5.66 3.26
C ASP A 186 18.79 -6.33 2.82
N GLN A 187 18.29 -7.25 3.63
CA GLN A 187 16.99 -7.89 3.40
C GLN A 187 15.83 -6.89 3.53
N TYR A 188 15.91 -5.99 4.51
CA TYR A 188 14.94 -4.92 4.72
C TYR A 188 14.93 -3.92 3.57
N TYR A 189 16.11 -3.41 3.17
CA TYR A 189 16.27 -2.49 2.04
C TYR A 189 15.62 -3.07 0.79
N SER A 190 15.88 -4.36 0.50
CA SER A 190 15.30 -5.05 -0.64
C SER A 190 13.76 -5.10 -0.63
N ARG A 191 13.10 -5.01 0.54
CA ARG A 191 11.64 -4.96 0.64
C ARG A 191 11.10 -3.55 0.38
N ILE A 192 11.78 -2.53 0.91
CA ILE A 192 11.32 -1.14 0.81
C ILE A 192 11.71 -0.47 -0.50
N SER A 193 12.85 -0.83 -1.11
CA SER A 193 13.31 -0.25 -2.37
C SER A 193 12.30 -0.38 -3.51
N TRP A 194 11.50 -1.46 -3.51
CA TRP A 194 10.39 -1.65 -4.46
C TRP A 194 9.22 -0.68 -4.21
N GLN A 195 9.02 -0.25 -2.97
CA GLN A 195 7.90 0.59 -2.57
C GLN A 195 8.16 2.08 -2.85
N HIS A 196 9.43 2.48 -3.01
CA HIS A 196 9.85 3.87 -3.30
C HIS A 196 9.28 4.47 -4.60
N ILE A 197 8.81 3.64 -5.53
CA ILE A 197 8.41 4.09 -6.88
C ILE A 197 7.00 4.72 -6.91
N MET A 198 6.19 4.55 -5.86
CA MET A 198 4.73 4.74 -5.97
C MET A 198 4.18 6.05 -5.36
N PHE A 199 4.99 6.91 -4.75
CA PHE A 199 4.50 8.18 -4.17
C PHE A 199 4.38 9.30 -5.23
N THR A 200 3.20 9.47 -5.82
CA THR A 200 2.99 10.41 -6.93
C THR A 200 2.69 11.85 -6.48
N LYS A 201 1.95 12.08 -5.39
CA LYS A 201 1.47 13.43 -4.99
C LYS A 201 2.38 14.24 -4.05
N GLN A 202 2.65 15.50 -4.38
CA GLN A 202 3.40 16.45 -3.54
C GLN A 202 2.67 16.74 -2.21
N SER A 203 3.18 16.20 -1.10
CA SER A 203 2.77 16.53 0.27
C SER A 203 4.00 16.69 1.17
N PRO A 204 3.91 17.37 2.33
CA PRO A 204 5.00 17.36 3.32
C PRO A 204 5.40 15.93 3.70
N LEU A 205 4.42 15.04 3.88
CA LEU A 205 4.64 13.62 4.13
C LEU A 205 5.43 12.94 2.99
N LYS A 206 5.13 13.24 1.73
CA LYS A 206 5.92 12.73 0.59
C LYS A 206 7.36 13.23 0.66
N LYS A 207 7.60 14.50 1.00
CA LYS A 207 8.97 15.01 1.13
C LYS A 207 9.73 14.29 2.23
N THR A 208 9.11 14.13 3.41
CA THR A 208 9.71 13.36 4.51
C THR A 208 9.95 11.92 4.11
N TYR A 209 8.99 11.27 3.44
CA TYR A 209 9.13 9.91 2.93
C TYR A 209 10.27 9.77 1.93
N ILE A 210 10.35 10.65 0.92
CA ILE A 210 11.45 10.62 -0.06
C ILE A 210 12.80 10.80 0.65
N SER A 211 12.86 11.68 1.65
CA SER A 211 14.07 11.91 2.45
C SER A 211 14.44 10.65 3.25
N PHE A 212 13.46 10.03 3.90
CA PHE A 212 13.60 8.78 4.64
C PHE A 212 14.13 7.67 3.73
N SER A 213 13.43 7.41 2.63
CA SER A 213 13.80 6.46 1.59
C SER A 213 15.22 6.68 1.05
N LYS A 214 15.60 7.94 0.89
CA LYS A 214 16.95 8.32 0.48
C LYS A 214 17.98 7.97 1.56
N ASN A 215 17.73 8.32 2.82
CA ASN A 215 18.63 7.97 3.92
C ASN A 215 18.78 6.43 4.06
N ILE A 216 17.70 5.66 3.89
CA ILE A 216 17.75 4.20 3.86
C ILE A 216 18.60 3.67 2.70
N THR A 217 18.48 4.28 1.52
CA THR A 217 19.33 3.97 0.36
C THR A 217 20.79 4.33 0.61
N ASP A 218 21.06 5.50 1.18
CA ASP A 218 22.40 5.98 1.49
C ASP A 218 23.07 5.07 2.55
N ILE A 219 22.32 4.56 3.53
CA ILE A 219 22.81 3.54 4.48
C ILE A 219 23.12 2.24 3.74
N HIS A 220 22.22 1.75 2.87
CA HIS A 220 22.44 0.52 2.11
C HIS A 220 23.68 0.61 1.23
N ASP A 221 23.83 1.69 0.48
CA ASP A 221 25.00 1.96 -0.34
C ASP A 221 26.27 2.05 0.53
N LEU A 222 26.19 2.66 1.72
CA LEU A 222 27.31 2.73 2.64
C LEU A 222 27.72 1.32 3.12
N ILE A 223 26.78 0.51 3.62
CA ILE A 223 27.10 -0.82 4.15
C ILE A 223 27.50 -1.81 3.04
N SER A 224 26.98 -1.65 1.81
CA SER A 224 27.30 -2.50 0.65
C SER A 224 28.53 -2.02 -0.13
N ILE A 225 29.18 -0.95 0.31
CA ILE A 225 30.33 -0.33 -0.37
C ILE A 225 29.98 0.07 -1.80
N HIS A 226 28.94 0.89 -1.94
CA HIS A 226 28.32 1.27 -3.21
C HIS A 226 27.97 0.05 -4.06
N GLN A 227 27.33 -0.96 -3.44
CA GLN A 227 26.87 -2.19 -4.08
C GLN A 227 28.00 -3.08 -4.65
N THR A 228 29.27 -2.76 -4.37
CA THR A 228 30.41 -3.60 -4.77
C THR A 228 30.55 -4.85 -3.90
N VAL A 229 29.92 -4.86 -2.72
CA VAL A 229 29.95 -5.99 -1.79
C VAL A 229 28.55 -6.60 -1.64
N ASP A 230 28.43 -7.86 -2.07
CA ASP A 230 27.27 -8.70 -1.74
C ASP A 230 27.39 -9.15 -0.27
N LEU A 231 26.70 -8.43 0.63
CA LEU A 231 26.72 -8.66 2.08
C LEU A 231 26.38 -10.11 2.46
N ARG A 232 25.53 -10.79 1.67
CA ARG A 232 25.15 -12.20 1.88
C ARG A 232 26.35 -13.15 1.76
N ARG A 233 27.34 -12.79 0.95
CA ARG A 233 28.57 -13.59 0.71
C ARG A 233 29.70 -13.25 1.67
N VAL A 234 29.56 -12.21 2.48
CA VAL A 234 30.59 -11.82 3.45
C VAL A 234 30.55 -12.76 4.66
N LYS A 235 31.66 -13.46 4.87
CA LYS A 235 31.78 -14.52 5.88
C LYS A 235 32.32 -14.05 7.24
N SER A 236 33.01 -12.92 7.31
CA SER A 236 33.60 -12.41 8.55
C SER A 236 33.79 -10.89 8.55
N GLY A 237 33.73 -10.28 9.75
CA GLY A 237 33.89 -8.84 9.94
C GLY A 237 35.25 -8.33 9.46
N GLN A 238 36.33 -9.08 9.68
CA GLN A 238 37.67 -8.71 9.19
C GLN A 238 37.75 -8.70 7.66
N ARG A 239 37.03 -9.59 6.96
CA ARG A 239 36.97 -9.54 5.50
C ARG A 239 36.23 -8.28 5.05
N TYR A 240 35.11 -7.96 5.69
CA TYR A 240 34.37 -6.74 5.41
C TYR A 240 35.22 -5.50 5.61
N LEU A 241 35.89 -5.36 6.75
CA LEU A 241 36.71 -4.20 7.09
C LEU A 241 37.85 -3.95 6.10
N ARG A 242 38.46 -5.01 5.55
CA ARG A 242 39.47 -4.87 4.49
C ARG A 242 38.89 -4.28 3.20
N LEU A 243 37.66 -4.64 2.86
CA LEU A 243 36.94 -4.07 1.71
C LEU A 243 36.49 -2.63 2.02
N LEU A 244 36.11 -2.36 3.27
CA LEU A 244 35.72 -1.04 3.73
C LEU A 244 36.89 -0.05 3.66
N SER A 245 38.06 -0.47 4.14
CA SER A 245 39.25 0.39 4.24
C SER A 245 39.84 0.78 2.88
N SER A 246 39.48 0.09 1.79
CA SER A 246 39.86 0.52 0.43
C SER A 246 39.04 1.72 -0.08
N THR A 247 37.89 1.98 0.54
CA THR A 247 36.94 3.00 0.08
C THR A 247 36.82 4.16 1.07
N TRP A 248 36.82 3.88 2.38
CA TRP A 248 36.61 4.89 3.42
C TRP A 248 37.54 4.72 4.61
N THR A 249 37.88 5.84 5.24
CA THR A 249 38.46 5.80 6.59
C THR A 249 37.38 5.44 7.63
N PRO A 250 37.73 4.79 8.76
CA PRO A 250 36.77 4.46 9.81
C PRO A 250 35.95 5.66 10.30
N LYS A 251 36.61 6.81 10.47
CA LYS A 251 35.97 8.06 10.89
C LYS A 251 34.91 8.51 9.87
N GLN A 252 35.25 8.56 8.58
CA GLN A 252 34.31 8.95 7.52
C GLN A 252 33.10 8.02 7.46
N TYR A 253 33.34 6.71 7.57
CA TYR A 253 32.28 5.71 7.54
C TYR A 253 31.29 5.90 8.69
N ILE A 254 31.79 6.00 9.93
CA ILE A 254 30.94 6.15 11.11
C ILE A 254 30.15 7.44 11.07
N THR A 255 30.81 8.56 10.74
CA THR A 255 30.11 9.85 10.63
C THR A 255 28.96 9.78 9.62
N LYS A 256 29.17 9.14 8.46
CA LYS A 256 28.10 8.96 7.46
C LYS A 256 27.00 8.04 7.96
N LEU A 257 27.37 6.88 8.51
CA LEU A 257 26.40 5.89 9.02
C LEU A 257 25.51 6.52 10.09
N HIS A 258 26.09 7.18 11.08
CA HIS A 258 25.35 7.89 12.13
C HIS A 258 24.46 8.99 11.58
N ASN A 259 24.98 9.85 10.70
CA ASN A 259 24.19 10.94 10.13
C ASN A 259 22.96 10.43 9.36
N TYR A 260 23.13 9.38 8.54
CA TYR A 260 22.00 8.81 7.80
C TYR A 260 21.03 8.06 8.72
N SER A 261 21.55 7.30 9.69
CA SER A 261 20.72 6.58 10.66
C SER A 261 19.88 7.53 11.51
N GLN A 262 20.46 8.60 12.06
CA GLN A 262 19.75 9.57 12.87
C GLN A 262 18.66 10.29 12.06
N ARG A 263 18.97 10.74 10.83
CA ARG A 263 17.96 11.39 9.98
C ARG A 263 16.83 10.45 9.61
N ALA A 264 17.15 9.20 9.27
CA ALA A 264 16.14 8.20 8.96
C ALA A 264 15.26 7.91 10.18
N GLU A 265 15.81 7.87 11.39
CA GLU A 265 15.06 7.73 12.64
C GLU A 265 14.15 8.94 12.91
N GLU A 266 14.66 10.17 12.84
CA GLU A 266 13.88 11.40 13.03
C GLU A 266 12.72 11.52 12.01
N GLU A 267 13.00 11.22 10.74
CA GLU A 267 12.00 11.24 9.67
C GLU A 267 10.97 10.12 9.85
N PHE A 268 11.40 8.96 10.35
CA PHE A 268 10.51 7.87 10.67
C PHE A 268 9.57 8.22 11.82
N ASP A 269 10.10 8.78 12.92
CA ASP A 269 9.28 9.24 14.04
C ASP A 269 8.26 10.29 13.63
N TYR A 270 8.66 11.22 12.76
CA TYR A 270 7.72 12.17 12.17
C TYR A 270 6.60 11.47 11.39
N LEU A 271 6.94 10.48 10.56
CA LEU A 271 5.96 9.69 9.81
C LEU A 271 5.02 8.91 10.76
N LYS A 272 5.54 8.33 11.85
CA LYS A 272 4.72 7.64 12.88
C LYS A 272 3.71 8.59 13.54
N GLU A 273 4.14 9.81 13.87
CA GLU A 273 3.27 10.77 14.55
C GLU A 273 2.15 11.27 13.63
N HIS A 274 2.43 11.41 12.33
CA HIS A 274 1.54 12.07 11.38
C HIS A 274 0.74 11.10 10.50
N VAL A 275 0.98 9.80 10.62
CA VAL A 275 0.26 8.74 9.91
C VAL A 275 -0.25 7.76 10.96
N PRO A 276 -1.50 7.90 11.43
CA PRO A 276 -2.07 7.03 12.47
C PRO A 276 -1.94 5.53 12.15
N GLU A 277 -1.99 5.17 10.88
CA GLU A 277 -1.85 3.81 10.39
C GLU A 277 -0.41 3.25 10.47
N VAL A 278 0.58 4.07 10.83
CA VAL A 278 1.94 3.63 11.18
C VAL A 278 2.02 3.23 12.67
N GLN A 279 1.05 3.63 13.49
CA GLN A 279 1.05 3.39 14.95
C GLN A 279 0.44 2.04 15.35
N GLU A 280 -0.41 1.44 14.50
CA GLU A 280 -1.06 0.14 14.71
C GLU A 280 -0.28 -1.02 14.06
#